data_AF-A0A971C3J1-F1
#
_entry.id   AF-A0A971C3J1-F1
#
_cell.length_a   1.000
_cell.length_b   1.000
_cell.length_c   1.000
_cell.angle_alpha   90.00
_cell.angle_beta   90.00
_cell.angle_gamma   90.00
#
_symmetry.space_group_name_H-M   'P 1'
#
loop_
_entity.id
_entity.type
_entity.pdbx_description
1 polymer ?
#
loop_
_entity_poly.entity_id
_entity_poly.type
_entity_poly.pdbx_seq_one_letter_code
_entity_poly.pdbx_strand_id
1 'polypeptide(L)'
;RMYLPAYDKLGIKRMVASRTCEDAATVTSPLVPWGLCGVYFTGTLGVATLDYLPYTFLALLVPVIAILYAITGKFVWPNTPEMQAEIDAQRAAENKQVAEL
;
A
#
# COMPACT_ATOMS: atom_id res chain seq x y z
N ARG A 1 -7.40 -7.82 -0.56
CA ARG A 1 -7.80 -7.79 -1.99
C ARG A 1 -8.54 -6.51 -2.41
N MET A 2 -9.00 -5.68 -1.46
CA MET A 2 -9.79 -4.46 -1.70
C MET A 2 -9.18 -3.45 -2.69
N TYR A 3 -7.85 -3.24 -2.68
CA TYR A 3 -7.19 -2.25 -3.56
C TYR A 3 -6.79 -2.79 -4.94
N LEU A 4 -6.69 -4.12 -5.12
CA LEU A 4 -6.30 -4.73 -6.40
C LEU A 4 -7.23 -4.31 -7.56
N PRO A 5 -8.57 -4.25 -7.38
CA PRO A 5 -9.50 -3.69 -8.35
C PRO A 5 -9.13 -2.36 -8.99
N ALA A 6 -8.55 -1.44 -8.22
CA ALA A 6 -8.20 -0.10 -8.67
C ALA A 6 -6.90 -0.12 -9.50
N TYR A 7 -5.91 -0.90 -9.07
CA TYR A 7 -4.65 -1.09 -9.80
C TYR A 7 -4.87 -1.82 -11.13
N ASP A 8 -5.74 -2.82 -11.14
CA ASP A 8 -6.12 -3.55 -12.36
C ASP A 8 -6.82 -2.62 -13.38
N LYS A 9 -7.66 -1.68 -12.91
CA LYS A 9 -8.29 -0.67 -13.79
C LYS A 9 -7.29 0.33 -14.38
N LEU A 10 -6.21 0.59 -13.65
CA LEU A 10 -5.13 1.47 -14.10
C LEU A 10 -4.11 0.75 -15.00
N GLY A 11 -4.28 -0.55 -15.24
CA GLY A 11 -3.35 -1.36 -16.03
C GLY A 11 -2.00 -1.55 -15.34
N ILE A 12 -1.94 -1.46 -14.02
CA ILE A 12 -0.70 -1.55 -13.22
C ILE A 12 -0.56 -2.97 -12.66
N LYS A 13 0.68 -3.50 -12.63
CA LYS A 13 0.98 -4.79 -12.01
C LYS A 13 0.57 -4.81 -10.54
N ARG A 14 -0.11 -5.88 -10.14
CA ARG A 14 -0.50 -6.16 -8.75
C ARG A 14 0.67 -6.19 -7.77
N MET A 15 1.89 -6.46 -8.24
CA MET A 15 3.10 -6.39 -7.41
C MET A 15 3.35 -4.97 -6.88
N VAL A 16 3.02 -3.92 -7.65
CA VAL A 16 3.12 -2.54 -7.19
C VAL A 16 2.15 -2.29 -6.04
N ALA A 17 0.91 -2.78 -6.15
CA ALA A 17 -0.07 -2.71 -5.07
C ALA A 17 0.41 -3.43 -3.80
N SER A 18 1.02 -4.61 -3.96
CA SER A 18 1.60 -5.36 -2.83
C SER A 18 2.73 -4.59 -2.15
N ARG A 19 3.67 -4.06 -2.94
CA ARG A 19 4.78 -3.26 -2.43
C ARG A 19 4.28 -2.03 -1.68
N THR A 20 3.36 -1.26 -2.26
CA THR A 20 2.80 -0.07 -1.61
C THR A 20 2.04 -0.41 -0.34
N CYS A 21 1.32 -1.55 -0.31
CA CYS A 21 0.64 -2.04 0.88
C CYS A 21 1.63 -2.40 2.00
N GLU A 22 2.73 -3.06 1.67
CA GLU A 22 3.77 -3.43 2.61
C GLU A 22 4.53 -2.22 3.14
N ASP A 23 4.91 -1.30 2.26
CA ASP A 23 5.54 -0.03 2.62
C ASP A 23 4.62 0.75 3.59
N ALA A 24 3.32 0.86 3.28
CA ALA A 24 2.36 1.56 4.13
C ALA A 24 2.21 0.93 5.53
N ALA A 25 2.20 -0.40 5.63
CA ALA A 25 2.02 -1.07 6.93
C ALA A 25 3.30 -1.07 7.78
N THR A 26 4.45 -1.35 7.17
CA THR A 26 5.72 -1.52 7.89
C THR A 26 6.25 -0.20 8.43
N VAL A 27 6.24 0.85 7.59
CA VAL A 27 6.90 2.12 7.97
C VAL A 27 6.02 2.99 8.86
N THR A 28 4.69 2.88 8.76
CA THR A 28 3.77 3.71 9.55
C THR A 28 3.38 3.09 10.89
N SER A 29 3.64 1.80 11.10
CA SER A 29 3.30 1.09 12.35
C SER A 29 3.79 1.80 13.64
N PRO A 30 5.01 2.37 13.71
CA PRO A 30 5.49 3.07 14.90
C PRO A 30 4.75 4.40 15.19
N LEU A 31 4.07 4.98 14.19
CA LEU A 31 3.32 6.23 14.35
C LEU A 31 1.94 6.03 14.98
N VAL A 32 1.48 4.79 15.10
CA VAL A 32 0.17 4.46 15.68
C VAL A 32 0.35 4.25 17.19
N PRO A 33 -0.06 5.21 18.05
CA PRO A 33 0.25 5.15 19.48
C PRO A 33 -0.42 3.99 20.20
N TRP A 34 -1.56 3.51 19.70
CA TRP A 34 -2.26 2.33 20.21
C TRP A 34 -1.81 1.00 19.56
N GLY A 35 -0.82 1.04 18.67
CA GLY A 35 -0.23 -0.15 18.04
C GLY A 35 0.89 -0.74 18.88
N LEU A 36 1.19 -2.04 18.69
CA LEU A 36 2.31 -2.74 19.35
C LEU A 36 3.64 -1.99 19.18
N CYS A 37 3.93 -1.53 17.97
CA CYS A 37 5.16 -0.80 17.65
C CYS A 37 5.20 0.55 18.36
N GLY A 38 4.09 1.29 18.39
CA GLY A 38 4.00 2.58 19.08
C GLY A 38 4.24 2.45 20.59
N VAL A 39 3.54 1.50 21.23
CA VAL A 39 3.69 1.22 22.67
C VAL A 39 5.12 0.80 23.02
N TYR A 40 5.76 0.00 22.17
CA TYR A 40 7.16 -0.39 22.35
C TYR A 40 8.12 0.81 22.30
N PHE A 41 7.94 1.71 21.33
CA PHE A 41 8.76 2.92 21.21
C PHE A 41 8.54 3.88 22.39
N THR A 42 7.29 4.12 22.79
CA THR A 42 7.00 4.96 23.96
C THR A 42 7.54 4.34 25.25
N GLY A 43 7.47 3.02 25.40
CA GLY A 43 7.94 2.30 26.59
C GLY A 43 9.47 2.24 26.69
N THR A 44 10.18 2.19 25.57
CA THR A 44 11.65 2.15 25.54
C THR A 44 12.28 3.54 25.63
N LEU A 45 11.71 4.53 24.94
CA LEU A 45 12.23 5.90 24.91
C LEU A 45 11.69 6.77 26.06
N GLY A 46 10.58 6.37 26.69
CA GLY A 46 9.94 7.14 27.76
C GLY A 46 9.27 8.43 27.30
N VAL A 47 9.10 8.63 25.98
CA VAL A 47 8.49 9.83 25.37
C VAL A 47 7.19 9.47 24.65
N ALA A 48 6.31 10.46 24.44
CA ALA A 48 5.06 10.23 23.73
C ALA A 48 5.30 10.03 22.22
N THR A 49 4.34 9.42 21.53
CA THR A 49 4.45 9.14 20.08
C THR A 49 4.68 10.38 19.23
N LEU A 50 4.13 11.53 19.62
CA LEU A 50 4.34 12.80 18.91
C LEU A 50 5.76 13.35 19.10
N ASP A 51 6.43 13.03 20.21
CA ASP A 51 7.76 13.55 20.52
C ASP A 51 8.84 12.85 19.67
N TYR A 52 8.69 11.54 19.42
CA TYR A 52 9.60 10.80 18.55
C TYR A 52 9.22 10.88 17.06
N LEU A 53 8.02 11.38 16.73
CA LEU A 53 7.52 11.51 15.36
C LEU A 53 8.52 12.16 14.38
N PRO A 54 9.15 13.33 14.66
CA PRO A 54 10.10 13.93 13.74
C PRO A 54 11.39 13.10 13.53
N TYR A 55 11.72 12.20 14.47
CA TYR A 55 12.88 11.31 14.38
C TYR A 55 12.59 10.04 13.58
N THR A 56 11.30 9.74 13.32
CA THR A 56 10.89 8.61 12.47
C THR A 56 10.95 8.98 10.98
N PHE A 57 12.12 9.40 10.51
CA PHE A 57 12.32 9.90 9.15
C PHE A 57 11.81 8.94 8.07
N LEU A 58 12.05 7.64 8.22
CA LEU A 58 11.59 6.65 7.24
C LEU A 58 10.05 6.61 7.14
N ALA A 59 9.37 6.65 8.29
CA ALA A 59 7.91 6.62 8.37
C ALA A 59 7.27 7.84 7.70
N LEU A 60 7.95 8.99 7.75
CA LEU A 60 7.50 10.25 7.16
C LEU A 60 7.90 10.39 5.69
N LEU A 61 9.10 9.97 5.30
CA LEU A 61 9.63 10.13 3.94
C LEU A 61 9.05 9.12 2.95
N VAL A 62 8.85 7.86 3.37
CA VAL A 62 8.33 6.81 2.49
C VAL A 62 6.98 7.16 1.86
N PRO A 63 5.94 7.64 2.59
CA PRO A 63 4.70 8.04 1.95
C PRO A 63 4.88 9.21 0.98
N VAL A 64 5.75 10.17 1.27
CA VAL A 64 6.07 11.28 0.36
C VAL A 64 6.69 10.76 -0.94
N ILE A 65 7.68 9.88 -0.84
CA ILE A 65 8.36 9.27 -1.99
C ILE A 65 7.39 8.39 -2.80
N ALA A 66 6.53 7.63 -2.12
CA ALA A 66 5.52 6.79 -2.76
C ALA A 66 4.53 7.62 -3.59
N ILE A 67 4.06 8.74 -3.04
CA ILE A 67 3.18 9.69 -3.76
C ILE A 67 3.91 10.29 -4.96
N LEU A 68 5.18 10.69 -4.80
CA LEU A 68 5.98 11.22 -5.90
C LEU A 68 6.16 10.20 -7.03
N TYR A 69 6.42 8.94 -6.71
CA TYR A 69 6.51 7.86 -7.70
C TYR A 69 5.18 7.56 -8.39
N ALA A 70 4.07 7.60 -7.65
CA ALA A 70 2.73 7.45 -8.23
C ALA A 70 2.39 8.58 -9.22
N ILE A 71 2.72 9.84 -8.88
CA ILE A 71 2.45 11.00 -9.75
C ILE A 71 3.38 11.02 -10.96
N THR A 72 4.67 10.74 -10.76
CA THR A 72 5.66 10.77 -11.86
C THR A 72 5.61 9.55 -12.77
N GLY A 73 4.86 8.50 -12.39
CA GLY A 73 4.82 7.23 -13.12
C GLY A 73 6.15 6.46 -13.09
N LYS A 74 7.14 6.93 -12.34
CA LYS A 74 8.43 6.24 -12.19
C LYS A 74 8.26 5.10 -11.19
N PHE A 75 8.81 3.93 -11.51
CA PHE A 75 8.64 2.70 -10.71
C PHE A 75 7.18 2.23 -10.60
N VAL A 76 6.36 2.51 -11.61
CA VAL A 76 5.02 1.93 -11.79
C VAL A 76 5.10 1.03 -13.02
N TRP A 77 5.08 -0.29 -12.81
CA TRP A 77 5.19 -1.26 -13.90
C TRP A 77 3.81 -1.56 -14.48
N PRO A 78 3.58 -1.28 -15.77
CA PRO A 78 2.32 -1.63 -16.42
C PRO A 78 2.20 -3.15 -16.63
N ASN A 79 0.96 -3.62 -16.73
CA ASN A 79 0.65 -4.98 -17.18
C ASN A 79 0.93 -5.12 -18.68
N THR A 80 1.28 -6.32 -19.11
CA THR A 80 1.23 -6.64 -20.55
C THR A 80 -0.23 -6.74 -21.00
N PRO A 81 -0.53 -6.48 -22.28
CA PRO A 81 -1.89 -6.59 -22.80
C PRO A 81 -2.53 -7.96 -22.54
N GLU A 82 -1.74 -9.03 -22.63
CA GLU A 82 -2.14 -10.41 -22.36
C GLU A 82 -2.54 -10.61 -20.89
N MET A 83 -1.71 -10.15 -19.95
CA MET A 83 -2.00 -10.24 -18.52
C MET A 83 -3.25 -9.43 -18.15
N GLN A 84 -3.44 -8.26 -18.77
CA GLN A 84 -4.61 -7.43 -18.52
C GLN A 84 -5.89 -8.10 -19.02
N ALA A 85 -5.86 -8.68 -20.22
CA ALA A 85 -6.99 -9.44 -20.77
C ALA A 85 -7.36 -10.64 -19.89
N GLU A 86 -6.37 -11.36 -19.35
CA GLU A 86 -6.61 -12.46 -18.41
C GLU A 86 -7.25 -11.97 -17.10
N ILE A 87 -6.75 -10.87 -16.53
CA ILE A 87 -7.31 -10.25 -15.32
C ILE A 87 -8.75 -9.79 -15.54
N ASP A 88 -9.05 -9.16 -16.68
CA ASP A 88 -10.39 -8.67 -17.01
C ASP A 88 -11.36 -9.83 -17.27
N ALA A 89 -10.91 -10.90 -17.92
CA ALA A 89 -11.68 -12.14 -18.09
C ALA A 89 -12.00 -12.82 -16.74
N GLN A 90 -11.01 -12.91 -15.84
CA GLN A 90 -11.20 -13.44 -14.48
C GLN A 90 -12.21 -12.61 -13.69
N ARG A 91 -12.12 -11.28 -13.76
CA ARG A 91 -13.07 -10.38 -13.07
C ARG A 91 -14.48 -10.44 -13.65
N ALA A 92 -14.61 -10.58 -14.97
CA ALA A 92 -15.91 -10.77 -15.61
C ALA A 92 -16.58 -12.09 -15.18
N ALA A 93 -15.80 -13.16 -15.00
CA ALA A 93 -16.30 -14.42 -14.46
C ALA A 93 -16.71 -14.29 -12.98
N GLU A 94 -15.87 -13.66 -12.15
CA GLU A 94 -16.15 -13.43 -10.72
C GLU A 94 -17.42 -12.57 -10.52
N ASN A 95 -17.58 -11.48 -11.28
CA ASN A 95 -18.76 -10.63 -11.21
C ASN A 95 -20.05 -11.34 -11.63
N LYS A 96 -19.99 -12.25 -12.62
CA LYS A 96 -21.14 -13.06 -13.02
C LYS A 96 -21.54 -14.04 -11.92
N GLN A 97 -20.56 -14.72 -11.32
CA GLN A 97 -20.80 -15.65 -10.21
C GLN A 97 -21.39 -14.95 -8.98
N VAL A 98 -20.98 -13.71 -8.69
CA VAL A 98 -21.57 -12.90 -7.60
C VAL A 98 -22.98 -12.43 -7.93
N ALA A 99 -23.29 -12.13 -9.20
CA ALA A 99 -24.63 -11.68 -9.61
C ALA A 99 -25.67 -12.82 -9.68
N GLU A 100 -25.22 -14.07 -9.75
CA GLU A 100 -26.07 -15.27 -9.72
C GLU A 100 -26.37 -15.78 -8.30
N LEU A 101 -25.80 -15.16 -7.27
CA LEU A 101 -26.03 -15.44 -5.84
C LEU A 101 -27.01 -14.42 -5.22
#